data_AF-A0A432FS75-F1
#
_entry.id   AF-A0A432FS75-F1
#
_cell.length_a   1.000
_cell.length_b   1.000
_cell.length_c   1.000
_cell.angle_alpha   90.00
_cell.angle_beta   90.00
_cell.angle_gamma   90.00
#
_symmetry.space_group_name_H-M   'P 1'
#
loop_
_entity.id
_entity.type
_entity.pdbx_description
1 polymer ?
#
loop_
_entity_poly.entity_id
_entity_poly.type
_entity_poly.pdbx_seq_one_letter_code
_entity_poly.pdbx_strand_id
1 'polypeptide(L)'
;MSNAKTIFIICIIFYSCSIYAATNTNGNNWAEKLGYPKGSRVVILHADDIGMCYEANQAAKYYLENELIQSAAAMVPCPWFNEIAAWAINNQDKDIGLHLTLTSEWQTYRWGGISDSHDIPGLLDGDGYLWRDVRDVVSHASPEEVEKEIR
;
A
#
# COMPACT_ATOMS: atom_id res chain seq x y z
N MET A 1 26.20 -46.81 -12.59
CA MET A 1 26.83 -45.48 -12.87
C MET A 1 25.83 -44.37 -13.25
N SER A 2 24.50 -44.58 -13.09
CA SER A 2 23.47 -43.57 -13.44
C SER A 2 23.10 -42.65 -12.25
N ASN A 3 22.90 -43.22 -11.06
CA ASN A 3 22.41 -42.47 -9.89
C ASN A 3 23.38 -41.42 -9.35
N ALA A 4 24.69 -41.58 -9.52
CA ALA A 4 25.69 -40.62 -9.05
C ALA A 4 25.67 -39.30 -9.84
N LYS A 5 25.35 -39.35 -11.14
CA LYS A 5 25.24 -38.15 -11.98
C LYS A 5 23.96 -37.36 -11.67
N THR A 6 22.85 -38.05 -11.41
CA THR A 6 21.58 -37.43 -11.02
C THR A 6 21.66 -36.77 -9.64
N ILE A 7 22.32 -37.40 -8.67
CA ILE A 7 22.56 -36.81 -7.34
C ILE A 7 23.45 -35.56 -7.44
N PHE A 8 24.47 -35.59 -8.30
CA PHE A 8 25.38 -34.45 -8.47
C PHE A 8 24.69 -33.22 -9.09
N ILE A 9 23.79 -33.42 -10.06
CA ILE A 9 23.01 -32.34 -10.67
C ILE A 9 22.01 -31.72 -9.67
N ILE A 10 21.37 -32.55 -8.84
CA ILE A 10 20.45 -32.06 -7.77
C ILE A 10 21.22 -31.22 -6.74
N CYS A 11 22.44 -31.63 -6.34
CA CYS A 11 23.26 -30.86 -5.41
C CYS A 11 23.69 -29.48 -5.98
N ILE A 12 23.96 -29.37 -7.28
CA ILE A 12 24.33 -28.09 -7.93
C ILE A 12 23.13 -27.13 -7.97
N ILE A 13 21.92 -27.64 -8.23
CA ILE A 13 20.68 -26.85 -8.24
C ILE A 13 20.31 -26.34 -6.83
N PHE A 14 20.55 -27.14 -5.79
CA PHE A 14 20.35 -26.71 -4.40
C PHE A 14 21.39 -25.66 -3.97
N TYR A 15 22.64 -25.75 -4.45
CA TYR A 15 23.70 -24.79 -4.14
C TYR A 15 23.47 -23.44 -4.81
N SER A 16 22.98 -23.41 -6.05
CA SER A 16 22.63 -22.15 -6.73
C SER A 16 21.41 -21.46 -6.12
N CYS A 17 20.44 -22.22 -5.59
CA CYS A 17 19.26 -21.65 -4.91
C CYS A 17 19.62 -21.02 -3.55
N SER A 18 20.62 -21.58 -2.86
CA SER A 18 21.04 -21.10 -1.53
C SER A 18 21.80 -19.77 -1.58
N ILE A 19 22.37 -19.39 -2.72
CA ILE A 19 23.13 -18.14 -2.89
C ILE A 19 22.20 -16.94 -3.10
N TYR A 20 20.98 -17.13 -3.63
CA TYR A 20 20.02 -16.03 -3.86
C TYR A 20 19.25 -15.59 -2.61
N ALA A 21 19.25 -16.38 -1.53
CA ALA A 21 18.40 -16.15 -0.37
C ALA A 21 19.08 -15.38 0.78
N ALA A 22 20.38 -15.09 0.69
CA ALA A 22 21.07 -14.28 1.68
C ALA A 22 21.11 -12.82 1.21
N THR A 23 20.04 -12.06 1.50
CA THR A 23 20.12 -10.60 1.43
C THR A 23 21.23 -10.17 2.39
N ASN A 24 22.37 -9.78 1.82
CA ASN A 24 23.50 -9.28 2.58
C ASN A 24 23.07 -7.91 3.12
N THR A 25 22.48 -7.86 4.32
CA THR A 25 22.08 -6.61 5.00
C THR A 25 23.29 -5.76 5.41
N ASN A 26 24.49 -6.19 5.02
CA ASN A 26 25.73 -5.44 5.02
C ASN A 26 25.68 -4.35 3.94
N GLY A 27 24.98 -3.26 4.24
CA GLY A 27 24.94 -2.05 3.42
C GLY A 27 24.88 -0.80 4.30
N ASN A 28 25.47 0.31 3.86
CA ASN A 28 25.51 1.55 4.64
C ASN A 28 24.19 2.34 4.57
N ASN A 29 23.30 1.99 3.63
CA ASN A 29 21.97 2.58 3.44
C ASN A 29 20.98 1.50 2.96
N TRP A 30 19.70 1.86 2.85
CA TRP A 30 18.65 0.92 2.44
C TRP A 30 18.82 0.39 1.02
N ALA A 31 19.30 1.20 0.06
CA ALA A 31 19.53 0.74 -1.30
C ALA A 31 20.59 -0.40 -1.34
N GLU A 32 21.72 -0.21 -0.66
CA GLU A 32 22.76 -1.25 -0.56
C GLU A 32 22.23 -2.51 0.15
N LYS A 33 21.48 -2.35 1.24
CA LYS A 33 20.86 -3.47 1.98
C LYS A 33 19.84 -4.26 1.15
N LEU A 34 19.18 -3.58 0.21
CA LEU A 34 18.25 -4.18 -0.76
C LEU A 34 18.97 -4.80 -1.98
N GLY A 35 20.31 -4.76 -2.03
CA GLY A 35 21.12 -5.38 -3.07
C GLY A 35 21.47 -4.46 -4.25
N TYR A 36 21.13 -3.17 -4.19
CA TYR A 36 21.51 -2.22 -5.23
C TYR A 36 23.01 -1.85 -5.13
N PRO A 37 23.70 -1.60 -6.26
CA PRO A 37 25.10 -1.17 -6.25
C PRO A 37 25.34 0.08 -5.40
N LYS A 38 26.54 0.18 -4.80
CA LYS A 38 26.96 1.38 -4.06
C LYS A 38 26.82 2.64 -4.93
N GLY A 39 26.20 3.68 -4.37
CA GLY A 39 25.95 4.94 -5.06
C GLY A 39 24.70 4.97 -5.95
N SER A 40 23.91 3.87 -5.98
CA SER A 40 22.62 3.85 -6.69
C SER A 40 21.65 4.88 -6.11
N ARG A 41 20.82 5.44 -6.99
CA ARG A 41 19.59 6.17 -6.62
C ARG A 41 18.41 5.28 -6.98
N VAL A 42 17.62 4.93 -5.97
CA VAL A 42 16.45 4.06 -6.13
C VAL A 42 15.21 4.92 -5.93
N VAL A 43 14.23 4.80 -6.82
CA VAL A 43 12.98 5.57 -6.82
C VAL A 43 11.82 4.60 -6.88
N ILE A 44 10.79 4.87 -6.09
CA ILE A 44 9.48 4.23 -6.16
C ILE A 44 8.51 5.34 -6.55
N LEU A 45 7.90 5.20 -7.73
CA LEU A 45 6.78 6.04 -8.14
C LEU A 45 5.51 5.42 -7.57
N HIS A 46 4.78 6.23 -6.82
CA HIS A 46 3.60 5.83 -6.06
C HIS A 46 2.40 6.68 -6.47
N ALA A 47 1.23 6.05 -6.64
CA ALA A 47 -0.03 6.75 -6.83
C ALA A 47 -0.87 6.72 -5.55
N ASP A 48 -1.11 7.89 -4.97
CA ASP A 48 -2.04 8.09 -3.87
C ASP A 48 -3.50 8.15 -4.36
N ASP A 49 -4.43 8.06 -3.41
CA ASP A 49 -5.87 8.35 -3.55
C ASP A 49 -6.67 7.43 -4.48
N ILE A 50 -6.17 6.23 -4.78
CA ILE A 50 -7.01 5.23 -5.43
C ILE A 50 -8.14 4.84 -4.47
N GLY A 51 -9.31 4.53 -4.99
CA GLY A 51 -10.54 4.35 -4.23
C GLY A 51 -11.34 5.64 -4.03
N MET A 52 -10.73 6.82 -4.21
CA MET A 52 -11.44 8.10 -4.14
C MET A 52 -12.52 8.22 -5.21
N CYS A 53 -12.14 8.18 -6.48
CA CYS A 53 -13.03 8.29 -7.63
C CYS A 53 -12.74 7.25 -8.71
N TYR A 54 -13.66 7.09 -9.66
CA TYR A 54 -13.51 6.18 -10.79
C TYR A 54 -12.24 6.49 -11.59
N GLU A 55 -12.02 7.77 -11.90
CA GLU A 55 -10.92 8.23 -12.74
C GLU A 55 -9.56 7.98 -12.09
N ALA A 56 -9.43 8.17 -10.77
CA ALA A 56 -8.22 7.83 -10.03
C ALA A 56 -7.90 6.33 -10.14
N ASN A 57 -8.92 5.47 -9.98
CA ASN A 57 -8.74 4.03 -10.17
C ASN A 57 -8.30 3.69 -11.59
N GLN A 58 -8.95 4.26 -12.62
CA GLN A 58 -8.61 3.97 -14.01
C GLN A 58 -7.16 4.39 -14.34
N ALA A 59 -6.75 5.57 -13.90
CA ALA A 59 -5.40 6.06 -14.11
C ALA A 59 -4.36 5.17 -13.42
N ALA A 60 -4.57 4.82 -12.16
CA ALA A 60 -3.64 3.97 -11.42
C ALA A 60 -3.50 2.58 -12.03
N LYS A 61 -4.61 1.95 -12.43
CA LYS A 61 -4.59 0.65 -13.13
C LYS A 61 -3.78 0.72 -14.41
N TYR A 62 -4.03 1.73 -15.24
CA TYR A 62 -3.28 1.93 -16.48
C TYR A 62 -1.77 2.04 -16.20
N TYR A 63 -1.37 2.86 -15.22
CA TYR A 63 0.05 3.04 -14.90
C TYR A 63 0.70 1.76 -14.32
N LEU A 64 -0.03 0.98 -13.50
CA LEU A 64 0.45 -0.28 -12.92
C LEU A 64 0.54 -1.41 -13.96
N GLU A 65 -0.45 -1.52 -14.85
CA GLU A 65 -0.49 -2.54 -15.91
C GLU A 65 0.60 -2.31 -16.97
N ASN A 66 1.00 -1.06 -17.18
CA ASN A 66 2.03 -0.68 -18.15
C ASN A 66 3.41 -0.43 -17.51
N GLU A 67 3.60 -0.83 -16.24
CA GLU A 67 4.88 -0.72 -15.51
C GLU A 67 5.46 0.71 -15.45
N LEU A 68 4.59 1.72 -15.50
CA LEU A 68 4.96 3.13 -15.46
C LEU A 68 5.14 3.65 -14.02
N ILE A 69 4.45 3.02 -13.06
CA ILE A 69 4.64 3.23 -11.61
C ILE A 69 4.83 1.88 -10.91
N GLN A 70 5.34 1.90 -9.68
CA GLN A 70 5.66 0.67 -8.95
C GLN A 70 4.59 0.31 -7.92
N SER A 71 3.91 1.30 -7.34
CA SER A 71 2.93 1.05 -6.28
C SER A 71 1.81 2.08 -6.24
N ALA A 72 0.74 1.76 -5.50
CA ALA A 72 -0.37 2.66 -5.23
C ALA A 72 -0.99 2.38 -3.85
N ALA A 73 -1.79 3.30 -3.30
CA ALA A 73 -2.42 3.12 -1.99
C ALA A 73 -3.90 3.54 -1.98
N ALA A 74 -4.76 2.64 -1.47
CA ALA A 74 -6.21 2.79 -1.54
C ALA A 74 -6.83 3.42 -0.28
N MET A 75 -7.71 4.39 -0.49
CA MET A 75 -8.51 5.05 0.55
C MET A 75 -9.78 4.25 0.83
N VAL A 76 -9.79 3.47 1.92
CA VAL A 76 -10.91 2.59 2.31
C VAL A 76 -12.25 3.31 2.44
N PRO A 77 -12.35 4.50 3.06
CA PRO A 77 -13.63 5.19 3.25
C PRO A 77 -14.29 5.71 1.97
N CYS A 78 -13.56 5.71 0.86
CA CYS A 78 -14.01 6.38 -0.35
C CYS A 78 -14.95 5.54 -1.23
N PRO A 79 -15.84 6.17 -2.01
CA PRO A 79 -16.91 5.47 -2.74
C PRO A 79 -16.46 4.42 -3.75
N TRP A 80 -15.23 4.51 -4.28
CA TRP A 80 -14.70 3.61 -5.30
C TRP A 80 -13.69 2.59 -4.75
N PHE A 81 -13.55 2.48 -3.42
CA PHE A 81 -12.65 1.52 -2.78
C PHE A 81 -12.95 0.07 -3.18
N ASN A 82 -14.22 -0.36 -3.09
CA ASN A 82 -14.59 -1.75 -3.38
C ASN A 82 -14.22 -2.19 -4.80
N GLU A 83 -14.27 -1.24 -5.75
CA GLU A 83 -13.92 -1.47 -7.14
C GLU A 83 -12.41 -1.73 -7.30
N ILE A 84 -11.56 -0.87 -6.72
CA ILE A 84 -10.11 -1.05 -6.78
C ILE A 84 -9.64 -2.24 -5.93
N ALA A 85 -10.29 -2.51 -4.79
CA ALA A 85 -9.99 -3.67 -3.95
C ALA A 85 -10.27 -4.99 -4.70
N ALA A 86 -11.41 -5.09 -5.40
CA ALA A 86 -11.73 -6.24 -6.24
C ALA A 86 -10.71 -6.41 -7.39
N TRP A 87 -10.26 -5.31 -7.99
CA TRP A 87 -9.19 -5.36 -8.99
C TRP A 87 -7.86 -5.84 -8.38
N ALA A 88 -7.47 -5.32 -7.21
CA ALA A 88 -6.22 -5.71 -6.53
C ALA A 88 -6.19 -7.21 -6.17
N ILE A 89 -7.31 -7.78 -5.72
CA ILE A 89 -7.43 -9.23 -5.43
C ILE A 89 -7.12 -10.08 -6.68
N ASN A 90 -7.46 -9.59 -7.88
CA ASN A 90 -7.21 -10.27 -9.15
C ASN A 90 -5.83 -9.94 -9.75
N ASN A 91 -5.07 -9.00 -9.17
CA ASN A 91 -3.77 -8.52 -9.65
C ASN A 91 -2.75 -8.54 -8.50
N GLN A 92 -2.56 -9.71 -7.87
CA GLN A 92 -1.73 -9.88 -6.67
C GLN A 92 -0.23 -9.62 -6.89
N ASP A 93 0.21 -9.47 -8.14
CA ASP A 93 1.57 -9.06 -8.49
C ASP A 93 1.80 -7.54 -8.34
N LYS A 94 0.75 -6.75 -8.17
CA LYS A 94 0.84 -5.29 -7.99
C LYS A 94 0.99 -4.90 -6.53
N ASP A 95 1.86 -3.93 -6.26
CA ASP A 95 2.07 -3.38 -4.92
C ASP A 95 0.98 -2.34 -4.60
N ILE A 96 -0.10 -2.79 -3.97
CA ILE A 96 -1.19 -1.93 -3.49
C ILE A 96 -1.27 -1.97 -1.97
N GLY A 97 -1.05 -0.80 -1.36
CA GLY A 97 -1.21 -0.57 0.07
C GLY A 97 -2.53 0.11 0.43
N LEU A 98 -2.64 0.51 1.70
CA LEU A 98 -3.73 1.35 2.21
C LEU A 98 -3.24 2.77 2.43
N HIS A 99 -4.01 3.74 1.95
CA HIS A 99 -3.83 5.15 2.25
C HIS A 99 -4.74 5.49 3.44
N LEU A 100 -4.19 5.42 4.67
CA LEU A 100 -4.96 5.66 5.88
C LEU A 100 -5.55 7.07 5.85
N THR A 101 -6.89 7.13 5.86
CA THR A 101 -7.64 8.35 5.57
C THR A 101 -8.43 8.77 6.79
N LEU A 102 -8.11 9.95 7.35
CA LEU A 102 -8.77 10.51 8.54
C LEU A 102 -9.36 11.90 8.28
N THR A 103 -9.29 12.39 7.04
CA THR A 103 -9.85 13.67 6.60
C THR A 103 -10.72 13.49 5.37
N SER A 104 -11.65 14.42 5.14
CA SER A 104 -12.45 14.53 3.91
C SER A 104 -12.61 16.00 3.49
N GLU A 105 -11.63 16.47 2.71
CA GLU A 105 -11.34 17.88 2.44
C GLU A 105 -12.23 18.51 1.36
N TRP A 106 -12.72 17.72 0.40
CA TRP A 106 -13.43 18.25 -0.77
C TRP A 106 -14.78 18.87 -0.42
N GLN A 107 -15.15 19.95 -1.10
CA GLN A 107 -16.35 20.71 -0.78
C GLN A 107 -17.63 19.87 -0.84
N THR A 108 -17.84 19.12 -1.92
CA THR A 108 -19.08 18.38 -2.19
C THR A 108 -18.89 16.87 -2.39
N TYR A 109 -17.66 16.38 -2.34
CA TYR A 109 -17.34 14.96 -2.56
C TYR A 109 -16.69 14.38 -1.32
N ARG A 110 -17.52 14.05 -0.33
CA ARG A 110 -17.07 13.72 1.02
C ARG A 110 -17.34 12.27 1.39
N TRP A 111 -16.58 11.78 2.35
CA TRP A 111 -16.66 10.42 2.89
C TRP A 111 -16.65 10.46 4.42
N GLY A 112 -17.39 9.53 5.02
CA GLY A 112 -17.40 9.30 6.47
C GLY A 112 -16.28 8.36 6.90
N GLY A 113 -16.31 7.93 8.15
CA GLY A 113 -15.48 6.82 8.62
C GLY A 113 -16.04 5.45 8.22
N ILE A 114 -15.24 4.42 8.42
CA ILE A 114 -15.58 3.00 8.25
C ILE A 114 -16.20 2.43 9.54
N SER A 115 -15.70 2.85 10.70
CA SER A 115 -16.22 2.43 11.99
C SER A 115 -17.63 2.97 12.25
N ASP A 116 -18.35 2.33 13.18
CA ASP A 116 -19.63 2.89 13.63
C ASP A 116 -19.43 4.30 14.18
N SER A 117 -20.25 5.25 13.73
CA SER A 117 -20.19 6.65 14.16
C SER A 117 -20.25 6.85 15.68
N HIS A 118 -20.86 5.94 16.44
CA HIS A 118 -20.90 6.00 17.91
C HIS A 118 -19.53 5.73 18.54
N ASP A 119 -18.66 5.02 17.82
CA ASP A 119 -17.36 4.61 18.29
C ASP A 119 -16.23 5.58 17.89
N ILE A 120 -16.50 6.45 16.92
CA ILE A 120 -15.55 7.45 16.41
C ILE A 120 -16.14 8.88 16.35
N PRO A 121 -16.94 9.33 17.33
CA PRO A 121 -17.63 10.63 17.26
C PRO A 121 -16.68 11.83 17.10
N GLY A 122 -15.44 11.73 17.55
CA GLY A 122 -14.40 12.74 17.43
C GLY A 122 -13.75 12.81 16.05
N LEU A 123 -13.85 11.75 15.22
CA LEU A 123 -13.36 11.77 13.83
C LEU A 123 -14.36 12.39 12.84
N LEU A 124 -15.62 12.55 13.25
CA LEU A 124 -16.71 12.98 12.39
C LEU A 124 -17.09 14.43 12.69
N ASP A 125 -17.38 15.19 11.64
CA ASP A 125 -17.93 16.54 11.74
C ASP A 125 -19.45 16.54 11.95
N GLY A 126 -20.03 17.73 12.03
CA GLY A 126 -21.47 17.91 12.26
C GLY A 126 -22.39 17.34 11.17
N ASP A 127 -21.85 17.03 9.99
CA ASP A 127 -22.59 16.43 8.87
C ASP A 127 -22.35 14.91 8.78
N GLY A 128 -21.54 14.34 9.69
CA GLY A 128 -21.23 12.91 9.74
C GLY A 128 -20.10 12.47 8.78
N TYR A 129 -19.33 13.42 8.24
CA TYR A 129 -18.17 13.14 7.39
C TYR A 129 -16.88 13.26 8.18
N LEU A 130 -15.77 12.67 7.70
CA LEU A 130 -14.46 12.96 8.28
C LEU A 130 -14.16 14.47 8.17
N TRP A 131 -13.48 15.01 9.17
CA TRP A 131 -13.11 16.43 9.22
C TRP A 131 -12.37 16.89 7.96
N ARG A 132 -12.56 18.15 7.57
CA ARG A 132 -11.94 18.68 6.35
C ARG A 132 -10.45 18.89 6.47
N ASP A 133 -9.96 19.15 7.68
CA ASP A 133 -8.56 19.45 7.90
C ASP A 133 -7.99 18.70 9.10
N VAL A 134 -6.67 18.61 9.12
CA VAL A 134 -5.90 17.90 10.13
C VAL A 134 -6.07 18.53 11.52
N ARG A 135 -6.27 19.85 11.61
CA ARG A 135 -6.39 20.53 12.90
C ARG A 135 -7.66 20.09 13.60
N ASP A 136 -8.76 19.96 12.87
CA ASP A 136 -10.01 19.48 13.43
C ASP A 136 -9.90 18.02 13.86
N VAL A 137 -9.28 17.13 13.08
CA VAL A 137 -9.01 15.75 13.52
C VAL A 137 -8.24 15.74 14.84
N VAL A 138 -7.14 16.49 14.93
CA VAL A 138 -6.29 16.55 16.14
C VAL A 138 -7.02 17.18 17.34
N SER A 139 -7.96 18.09 17.10
CA SER A 139 -8.66 18.80 18.17
C SER A 139 -9.85 18.02 18.73
N HIS A 140 -10.42 17.11 17.95
CA HIS A 140 -11.68 16.43 18.28
C HIS A 140 -11.52 14.92 18.51
N ALA A 141 -10.59 14.25 17.81
CA ALA A 141 -10.44 12.80 17.86
C ALA A 141 -9.42 12.35 18.93
N SER A 142 -9.72 11.24 19.59
CA SER A 142 -8.79 10.55 20.47
C SER A 142 -7.90 9.53 19.72
N PRO A 143 -6.72 9.18 20.26
CA PRO A 143 -5.88 8.11 19.71
C PRO A 143 -6.60 6.76 19.60
N GLU A 144 -7.52 6.45 20.51
CA GLU A 144 -8.30 5.21 20.52
C GLU A 144 -9.30 5.17 19.35
N GLU A 145 -9.92 6.30 19.02
CA GLU A 145 -10.79 6.42 17.84
C GLU A 145 -9.98 6.28 16.55
N VAL A 146 -8.81 6.92 16.48
CA VAL A 146 -7.88 6.79 15.34
C VAL A 146 -7.44 5.34 15.17
N GLU A 147 -7.02 4.66 16.25
CA GLU A 147 -6.61 3.26 16.19
C GLU A 147 -7.76 2.36 15.72
N LYS A 148 -8.98 2.60 16.20
CA LYS A 148 -10.16 1.83 15.80
C LYS A 148 -10.48 1.99 14.33
N GLU A 149 -10.36 3.20 13.80
CA GLU A 149 -10.69 3.50 12.41
C GLU A 149 -9.72 2.88 11.40
N ILE A 150 -8.44 2.72 11.76
CA ILE A 150 -7.38 2.29 10.83
C ILE A 150 -7.04 0.79 10.89
N ARG A 151 -7.75 0.00 11.71
CA ARG A 151 -7.39 -1.40 12.02
C ARG A 151 -8.40 -2.41 11.46
#